data_AF-A0A843JTB2-F1
#
_entry.id   AF-A0A843JTB2-F1
#
_cell.length_a   1.000
_cell.length_b   1.000
_cell.length_c   1.000
_cell.angle_alpha   90.00
_cell.angle_beta   90.00
_cell.angle_gamma   90.00
#
_symmetry.space_group_name_H-M   'P 1'
#
loop_
_entity.id
_entity.type
_entity.pdbx_description
1 polymer ?
#
loop_
_entity_poly.entity_id
_entity_poly.type
_entity_poly.pdbx_seq_one_letter_code
_entity_poly.pdbx_strand_id
1 'polypeptide(L)'
;MKVTVFHANECDKRKCTAFKMEKQGKCKIVYKIHQIPRGAVVLNPFSEKAVSYEDRPLVEKKGIVGLDCSWNKVTSSASFFSLSKYHRSLPFLIA
;
A
#
# COMPACT_ATOMS: atom_id res chain seq x y z
N MET A 1 -0.28 10.56 -10.04
CA MET A 1 -0.13 9.16 -9.57
C MET A 1 -1.24 8.84 -8.57
N LYS A 2 -1.88 7.67 -8.65
CA LYS A 2 -2.94 7.27 -7.71
C LYS A 2 -2.30 6.54 -6.52
N VAL A 3 -2.39 7.11 -5.32
CA VAL A 3 -1.91 6.48 -4.08
C VAL A 3 -3.11 6.11 -3.23
N THR A 4 -3.25 4.82 -2.94
CA THR A 4 -4.28 4.31 -2.04
C THR A 4 -3.61 3.77 -0.78
N VAL A 5 -4.15 4.04 0.40
CA VAL A 5 -3.68 3.43 1.64
C VAL A 5 -4.80 2.57 2.20
N PHE A 6 -4.53 1.28 2.38
CA PHE A 6 -5.41 0.43 3.18
C PHE A 6 -5.11 0.65 4.66
N HIS A 7 -6.12 1.06 5.42
CA HIS A 7 -5.99 1.36 6.83
C HIS A 7 -6.89 0.45 7.67
N ALA A 8 -6.31 -0.34 8.56
CA ALA A 8 -7.04 -1.31 9.38
C ALA A 8 -7.75 -0.71 10.61
N ASN A 9 -7.66 0.61 10.81
CA ASN A 9 -8.26 1.35 11.92
C ASN A 9 -7.65 1.00 13.30
N GLU A 10 -6.35 0.68 13.32
CA GLU A 10 -5.63 0.19 14.51
C GLU A 10 -4.76 1.25 15.20
N CYS A 11 -4.67 2.47 14.66
CA CYS A 11 -3.82 3.54 15.19
C CYS A 11 -4.60 4.83 15.49
N ASP A 12 -4.02 5.73 16.30
CA ASP A 12 -4.60 7.05 16.55
C ASP A 12 -4.52 7.90 15.27
N LYS A 13 -5.70 8.20 14.72
CA LYS A 13 -5.87 9.00 13.49
C LYS A 13 -5.20 10.37 13.55
N ARG A 14 -5.00 10.92 14.76
CA ARG A 14 -4.34 12.23 14.95
C ARG A 14 -2.82 12.17 14.75
N LYS A 15 -2.20 11.00 14.97
CA LYS A 15 -0.75 10.78 14.87
C LYS A 15 -0.35 10.07 13.56
N CYS A 16 -1.30 9.40 12.92
CA CYS A 16 -1.07 8.62 11.71
C CYS A 16 -0.71 9.50 10.49
N THR A 17 0.41 9.15 9.85
CA THR A 17 0.90 9.82 8.63
C THR A 17 -0.05 9.67 7.45
N ALA A 18 -0.74 8.52 7.30
CA ALA A 18 -1.68 8.31 6.20
C ALA A 18 -2.84 9.31 6.24
N PHE A 19 -3.42 9.57 7.41
CA PHE A 19 -4.47 10.59 7.55
C PHE A 19 -3.97 12.01 7.29
N LYS A 20 -2.71 12.32 7.65
CA LYS A 20 -2.09 13.60 7.29
C LYS A 20 -1.93 13.74 5.77
N MET A 21 -1.53 12.67 5.08
CA MET A 21 -1.42 12.65 3.62
C MET A 21 -2.79 12.77 2.93
N GLU A 22 -3.83 12.11 3.44
CA GLU A 22 -5.18 12.21 2.91
C GLU A 22 -5.73 13.64 3.02
N LYS A 23 -5.54 14.30 4.18
CA LYS A 23 -5.90 15.73 4.36
C LYS A 23 -5.20 16.67 3.38
N GLN A 24 -4.00 16.31 2.92
CA GLN A 24 -3.24 17.05 1.91
C GLN A 24 -3.60 16.66 0.47
N GLY A 25 -4.59 15.78 0.27
CA GLY A 25 -4.99 15.30 -1.06
C GLY A 25 -3.95 14.40 -1.74
N LYS A 26 -2.98 13.86 -0.99
CA LYS A 26 -1.86 13.06 -1.54
C LYS A 26 -2.16 11.58 -1.67
N CYS A 27 -3.13 11.07 -0.92
CA CYS A 27 -3.59 9.69 -1.01
C CYS A 27 -5.10 9.58 -0.71
N LYS A 28 -5.66 8.41 -1.02
CA LYS A 28 -7.02 8.01 -0.63
C LYS A 28 -6.95 6.87 0.38
N ILE A 29 -7.57 7.02 1.54
CA ILE A 29 -7.68 5.92 2.51
C ILE A 29 -8.87 5.02 2.16
N VAL A 30 -8.65 3.72 2.25
CA VAL A 30 -9.69 2.70 2.13
C VAL A 30 -9.62 1.75 3.32
N TYR A 31 -10.78 1.22 3.71
CA TYR A 31 -10.89 0.36 4.89
C TYR A 31 -11.26 -1.08 4.52
N LYS A 32 -11.73 -1.30 3.29
CA LYS A 32 -12.09 -2.63 2.79
C LYS A 32 -11.15 -3.04 1.66
N ILE A 33 -10.69 -4.27 1.72
CA ILE A 33 -9.76 -4.87 0.76
C ILE A 33 -10.26 -4.72 -0.70
N HIS A 34 -11.55 -4.93 -0.94
CA HIS A 34 -12.14 -4.82 -2.29
C HIS A 34 -12.14 -3.39 -2.88
N GLN A 35 -11.84 -2.36 -2.08
CA GLN A 35 -11.74 -0.98 -2.55
C GLN A 35 -10.33 -0.64 -3.06
N ILE A 36 -9.36 -1.55 -2.84
CA ILE A 36 -8.01 -1.42 -3.35
C ILE A 36 -8.04 -1.60 -4.88
N PRO A 37 -7.37 -0.73 -5.66
CA PRO A 37 -7.33 -0.87 -7.11
C PRO A 37 -6.69 -2.19 -7.54
N ARG A 38 -7.43 -3.00 -8.30
CA ARG A 38 -6.92 -4.28 -8.83
C ARG A 38 -5.71 -4.06 -9.74
N GLY A 39 -4.66 -4.83 -9.49
CA GLY A 39 -3.41 -4.79 -10.25
C GLY A 39 -2.54 -3.56 -9.98
N ALA A 40 -2.82 -2.78 -8.94
CA ALA A 40 -1.88 -1.78 -8.45
C ALA A 40 -0.62 -2.44 -7.87
N VAL A 41 0.46 -1.67 -7.81
CA VAL A 41 1.68 -2.08 -7.10
C VAL A 41 1.42 -2.01 -5.60
N VAL A 42 1.60 -3.12 -4.90
CA VAL A 42 1.40 -3.22 -3.46
C VAL A 42 2.76 -3.12 -2.78
N LEU A 43 2.93 -2.13 -1.91
CA LEU A 43 4.12 -2.01 -1.07
C LEU A 43 4.07 -3.04 0.05
N ASN A 44 4.99 -4.00 -0.01
CA ASN A 44 5.09 -5.14 0.89
C ASN A 44 6.57 -5.36 1.25
N PRO A 45 7.00 -5.13 2.51
CA PRO A 45 8.38 -5.25 2.95
C PRO A 45 8.90 -6.68 2.90
N PHE A 46 8.02 -7.68 2.84
CA PHE A 46 8.39 -9.10 2.72
C PHE A 46 8.51 -9.57 1.27
N SER A 47 8.31 -8.67 0.28
CA SER A 47 8.51 -9.03 -1.12
C SER A 47 9.99 -9.11 -1.46
N GLU A 48 10.39 -10.21 -2.08
CA GLU A 48 11.77 -10.44 -2.55
C GLU A 48 12.24 -9.40 -3.58
N LYS A 49 11.30 -8.80 -4.32
CA LYS A 49 11.60 -7.84 -5.38
C LYS A 49 11.32 -6.42 -4.92
N ALA A 50 12.34 -5.58 -4.91
CA ALA A 50 12.17 -4.15 -4.66
C ALA A 50 11.51 -3.42 -5.83
N VAL A 51 10.82 -2.30 -5.55
CA VAL A 51 10.31 -1.38 -6.59
C VAL A 51 11.48 -0.91 -7.45
N SER A 52 11.29 -0.93 -8.78
CA SER A 52 12.28 -0.40 -9.73
C SER A 52 11.61 0.39 -10.85
N TYR A 53 12.41 0.94 -11.77
CA TYR A 53 11.89 1.69 -12.93
C TYR A 53 10.94 0.85 -13.80
N GLU A 54 11.07 -0.47 -13.81
CA GLU A 54 10.21 -1.38 -14.57
C GLU A 54 8.73 -1.30 -14.16
N ASP A 55 8.45 -0.87 -12.92
CA ASP A 55 7.09 -0.78 -12.39
C ASP A 55 6.38 0.52 -12.84
N ARG A 56 7.11 1.45 -13.48
CA ARG A 56 6.58 2.76 -13.89
C ARG A 56 5.28 2.67 -14.71
N PRO A 57 5.17 1.85 -15.78
CA PRO A 57 3.93 1.76 -16.56
C PRO A 57 2.74 1.28 -15.71
N LEU A 58 3.01 0.39 -14.75
CA LEU A 58 1.99 -0.14 -13.86
C LEU A 58 1.55 0.91 -12.84
N VAL A 59 2.50 1.64 -12.25
CA VAL A 59 2.25 2.74 -11.31
C VAL A 59 1.45 3.86 -11.97
N GLU A 60 1.78 4.24 -13.19
CA GLU A 60 1.07 5.27 -13.94
C GLU A 60 -0.37 4.84 -14.26
N LYS A 61 -0.56 3.58 -14.70
CA LYS A 61 -1.87 3.06 -15.11
C LYS A 61 -2.78 2.68 -13.93
N LYS A 62 -2.22 2.05 -12.90
CA LYS A 62 -2.97 1.39 -11.81
C LYS A 62 -2.76 2.04 -10.45
N GLY A 63 -1.64 2.72 -10.23
CA GLY A 63 -1.29 3.34 -8.96
C GLY A 63 -0.52 2.43 -8.02
N ILE A 64 -0.34 2.94 -6.80
CA ILE A 64 0.38 2.28 -5.70
C ILE A 64 -0.56 2.14 -4.51
N VAL A 65 -0.39 1.04 -3.77
CA VAL A 65 -1.11 0.72 -2.55
C VAL A 65 -0.11 0.62 -1.40
N GLY A 66 -0.29 1.46 -0.40
CA GLY A 66 0.39 1.35 0.90
C GLY A 66 -0.48 0.62 1.92
N LEU A 67 0.16 0.01 2.89
CA LEU A 67 -0.47 -0.67 4.01
C LEU A 67 -0.16 0.07 5.31
N ASP A 68 -1.22 0.51 5.99
CA ASP A 68 -1.12 1.11 7.32
C ASP A 68 -1.87 0.24 8.33
N CYS A 69 -1.19 -0.81 8.77
CA CYS A 69 -1.68 -1.79 9.73
C CYS A 69 -0.53 -2.56 10.37
N SER A 70 -0.81 -3.28 11.46
CA SER A 70 0.15 -4.22 12.02
C SER A 70 0.41 -5.39 11.05
N TRP A 71 1.69 -5.66 10.73
CA TRP A 71 2.07 -6.72 9.79
C TRP A 71 1.58 -8.11 10.19
N ASN A 72 1.39 -8.37 11.49
CA ASN A 72 0.88 -9.63 12.05
C ASN A 72 -0.52 -10.03 11.53
N LYS A 73 -1.34 -9.06 11.08
CA LYS A 73 -2.66 -9.35 10.48
C LYS A 73 -2.64 -9.43 8.95
N VAL A 74 -1.65 -8.81 8.31
CA VAL A 74 -1.49 -8.90 6.85
C VAL A 74 -1.04 -10.30 6.46
N THR A 75 -0.09 -10.88 7.21
CA THR A 75 0.42 -12.23 6.97
C THR A 75 -0.65 -13.32 7.15
N SER A 76 -1.63 -13.10 8.02
CA SER A 76 -2.74 -14.05 8.24
C SER A 76 -3.88 -13.93 7.22
N SER A 77 -3.90 -12.89 6.37
CA SER A 77 -4.95 -12.69 5.37
C SER A 77 -4.49 -13.10 3.96
N ALA A 78 -4.71 -14.37 3.61
CA ALA A 78 -4.47 -14.89 2.26
C ALA A 78 -5.19 -14.09 1.15
N SER A 79 -6.32 -13.46 1.50
CA SER A 79 -7.08 -12.56 0.62
C SER A 79 -6.33 -11.28 0.24
N PHE A 80 -5.32 -10.88 1.02
CA PHE A 80 -4.53 -9.69 0.74
C PHE A 80 -3.44 -9.97 -0.31
N PHE A 81 -2.77 -11.12 -0.21
CA PHE A 81 -1.78 -11.52 -1.21
C PHE A 81 -2.38 -11.74 -2.60
N SER A 82 -3.67 -12.11 -2.68
CA SER A 82 -4.38 -12.32 -3.95
C SER A 82 -4.85 -11.04 -4.65
N LEU A 83 -4.79 -9.87 -4.00
CA LEU A 83 -5.22 -8.58 -4.57
C LEU A 83 -4.47 -8.16 -5.84
N SER A 84 -3.18 -8.49 -5.86
CA SER A 84 -2.28 -8.14 -6.94
C SER A 84 -1.13 -9.13 -6.94
N LYS A 85 -0.67 -9.52 -8.14
CA LYS A 85 0.59 -10.24 -8.29
C LYS A 85 1.81 -9.31 -8.18
N TYR A 86 1.60 -8.00 -8.15
CA TYR A 86 2.65 -6.98 -8.19
C TYR A 86 2.95 -6.46 -6.78
N HIS A 87 3.49 -7.34 -5.94
CA HIS A 87 4.07 -6.94 -4.65
C HIS A 87 5.50 -6.48 -4.85
N ARG A 88 5.88 -5.41 -4.15
CA ARG A 88 7.24 -4.87 -4.16
C ARG A 88 7.65 -4.40 -2.78
N SER A 89 8.88 -4.70 -2.37
CA SER A 89 9.51 -4.04 -1.23
C SER A 89 10.01 -2.66 -1.65
N LEU A 90 10.22 -1.77 -0.70
CA LEU A 90 11.02 -0.58 -0.99
C LEU A 90 12.48 -1.01 -1.10
N PRO A 91 13.30 -0.35 -1.95
CA PRO A 91 14.74 -0.54 -1.89
C PRO A 91 15.25 -0.17 -0.50
N PHE A 92 16.49 -0.52 -0.19
CA PHE A 92 17.10 -0.15 1.08
C PHE A 92 17.06 1.39 1.27
N LEU A 93 16.44 1.81 2.37
CA LEU A 93 16.25 3.22 2.76
C LEU A 93 16.52 3.34 4.26
N ILE A 94 17.03 4.51 4.68
CA ILE A 94 17.23 4.86 6.09
C ILE A 94 16.17 5.91 6.47
N ALA A 95 15.56 5.74 7.64
CA ALA A 95 14.48 6.60 8.17
C ALA A 95 15.03 7.77 8.99
#